data_AF-A0A3E1KDU5-F1
#
_entry.id   AF-A0A3E1KDU5-F1
#
_cell.length_a   1.000
_cell.length_b   1.000
_cell.length_c   1.000
_cell.angle_alpha   90.00
_cell.angle_beta   90.00
_cell.angle_gamma   90.00
#
_symmetry.space_group_name_H-M   'P 1'
#
loop_
_entity.id
_entity.type
_entity.pdbx_description
1 polymer ?
#
loop_
_entity_poly.entity_id
_entity_poly.type
_entity_poly.pdbx_seq_one_letter_code
_entity_poly.pdbx_strand_id
1 'polypeptide(L)'
;MVADQTALFRPSLGKSSDINDLTKRVAKELELVPEGVSDRAKGADNIKLILRNLTAITNHLAELRGRYGTGHGPSGHHRGLQPRHARLAVNAALTYVWFIVDTYQARSLLKGSAGSNQERKGDK
;
A
#
# COMPACT_ATOMS: atom_id res chain seq x y z
N MET A 1 -24.42 3.62 -24.52
CA MET A 1 -24.34 3.07 -23.14
C MET A 1 -22.99 2.40 -23.00
N VAL A 2 -21.99 3.11 -22.48
CA VAL A 2 -20.69 2.51 -22.16
C VAL A 2 -20.84 1.96 -20.75
N ALA A 3 -20.78 0.64 -20.60
CA ALA A 3 -20.82 0.00 -19.29
C ALA A 3 -19.60 0.45 -18.48
N ASP A 4 -19.86 1.01 -17.30
CA ASP A 4 -18.85 1.34 -16.30
C ASP A 4 -18.15 0.04 -15.85
N GLN A 5 -16.99 -0.24 -16.46
CA GLN A 5 -16.21 -1.46 -16.21
C GLN A 5 -15.45 -1.41 -14.88
N THR A 6 -15.59 -0.33 -14.11
CA THR A 6 -14.92 -0.12 -12.81
C THR A 6 -15.52 -0.95 -11.67
N ALA A 7 -16.60 -1.71 -11.93
CA ALA A 7 -17.35 -2.43 -10.90
C ALA A 7 -16.98 -3.92 -10.70
N LEU A 8 -16.06 -4.52 -11.46
CA LEU A 8 -15.98 -6.00 -11.55
C LEU A 8 -14.98 -6.76 -10.66
N PHE A 9 -14.27 -6.13 -9.71
CA PHE A 9 -13.63 -6.91 -8.64
C PHE A 9 -13.25 -6.04 -7.43
N ARG A 10 -14.23 -5.74 -6.56
CA ARG A 10 -13.95 -5.36 -5.17
C ARG A 10 -13.93 -6.65 -4.34
N PRO A 11 -12.78 -7.13 -3.86
CA PRO A 11 -12.78 -8.13 -2.81
C PRO A 11 -13.56 -7.51 -1.64
N SER A 12 -14.60 -8.18 -1.16
CA SER A 12 -15.33 -7.71 0.01
C SER A 12 -14.37 -7.79 1.21
N LEU A 13 -13.86 -6.64 1.65
CA LEU A 13 -13.19 -6.56 2.94
C LEU A 13 -14.21 -6.91 4.01
N GLY A 14 -14.01 -8.03 4.68
CA GLY A 14 -14.87 -8.52 5.75
C GLY A 14 -14.32 -8.09 7.11
N LYS A 15 -15.11 -8.30 8.17
CA LYS A 15 -14.64 -8.09 9.55
C LYS A 15 -13.42 -8.95 9.91
N SER A 16 -13.18 -10.03 9.17
CA SER A 16 -12.05 -10.95 9.34
C SER A 16 -10.87 -10.65 8.42
N SER A 17 -10.91 -9.59 7.60
CA SER A 17 -9.80 -9.24 6.73
C SER A 17 -8.56 -8.89 7.55
N ASP A 18 -7.44 -9.52 7.22
CA ASP A 18 -6.18 -9.31 7.91
C ASP A 18 -5.37 -8.16 7.27
N ILE A 19 -4.19 -7.89 7.83
CA ILE A 19 -3.32 -6.84 7.32
C ILE A 19 -2.86 -7.10 5.86
N ASN A 20 -2.77 -8.36 5.43
CA ASN A 20 -2.38 -8.74 4.09
C ASN A 20 -3.47 -8.36 3.09
N ASP A 21 -4.72 -8.70 3.40
CA ASP A 21 -5.89 -8.35 2.62
C ASP A 21 -6.01 -6.83 2.43
N LEU A 22 -5.86 -6.09 3.53
CA LEU A 22 -5.91 -4.63 3.52
C LEU A 22 -4.76 -4.03 2.71
N THR A 23 -3.54 -4.55 2.87
CA THR A 23 -2.36 -4.06 2.16
C THR A 23 -2.51 -4.26 0.65
N LYS A 24 -2.96 -5.45 0.20
CA LYS A 24 -3.24 -5.74 -1.21
C LYS A 24 -4.32 -4.82 -1.76
N ARG A 25 -5.37 -4.56 -0.99
CA ARG A 25 -6.46 -3.68 -1.40
C ARG A 25 -5.97 -2.25 -1.61
N VAL A 26 -5.20 -1.70 -0.67
CA VAL A 26 -4.61 -0.35 -0.80
C VAL A 26 -3.70 -0.28 -2.02
N ALA A 27 -2.81 -1.27 -2.21
CA ALA A 27 -1.90 -1.31 -3.34
C ALA A 27 -2.63 -1.31 -4.69
N LYS A 28 -3.77 -2.01 -4.77
CA LYS A 28 -4.61 -2.06 -5.98
C LYS A 28 -5.36 -0.74 -6.21
N GLU A 29 -6.04 -0.21 -5.19
CA GLU A 29 -6.87 1.01 -5.33
C GLU A 29 -6.04 2.26 -5.59
N LEU A 30 -4.81 2.30 -5.07
CA LEU A 30 -3.84 3.35 -5.39
C LEU A 30 -2.95 3.00 -6.58
N GLU A 31 -3.23 1.91 -7.30
CA GLU A 31 -2.44 1.39 -8.42
C GLU A 31 -0.93 1.55 -8.20
N LEU A 32 -0.48 1.18 -7.00
CA LEU A 32 0.91 1.42 -6.58
C LEU A 32 1.85 0.65 -7.50
N VAL A 33 1.46 -0.57 -7.90
CA VAL A 33 2.14 -1.36 -8.91
C VAL A 33 1.55 -1.03 -10.28
N PRO A 34 2.28 -0.31 -11.15
CA PRO A 34 1.77 0.05 -12.46
C PRO A 34 1.63 -1.20 -13.35
N GLU A 35 0.42 -1.47 -13.82
CA GLU A 35 0.17 -2.49 -14.85
C GLU A 35 0.45 -1.88 -16.23
N GLY A 36 1.18 -2.59 -17.10
CA GLY A 36 1.36 -2.17 -18.50
C GLY A 36 2.36 -1.05 -18.77
N VAL A 37 3.22 -0.65 -17.82
CA VAL A 37 4.36 0.23 -18.14
C VAL A 37 5.28 -0.50 -19.13
N SER A 38 5.40 0.03 -20.35
CA SER A 38 6.20 -0.60 -21.40
C SER A 38 7.63 -0.83 -20.93
N ASP A 39 8.20 -1.99 -21.26
CA ASP A 39 9.58 -2.40 -20.96
C ASP A 39 10.66 -1.42 -21.45
N ARG A 40 10.28 -0.38 -22.22
CA ARG A 40 11.17 0.71 -22.64
C ARG A 40 11.71 1.57 -21.51
N ALA A 41 11.07 1.59 -20.34
CA ALA A 41 11.59 2.30 -19.17
C ALA A 41 12.41 1.34 -18.30
N LYS A 42 13.74 1.31 -18.46
CA LYS A 42 14.68 0.45 -17.71
C LYS A 42 14.54 0.50 -16.16
N GLY A 43 13.79 1.46 -15.60
CA GLY A 43 13.51 1.58 -14.17
C GLY A 43 12.18 0.98 -13.70
N ALA A 44 11.23 0.68 -14.60
CA ALA A 44 9.87 0.31 -14.24
C ALA A 44 9.81 -1.00 -13.44
N ASP A 45 10.58 -2.01 -13.84
CA ASP A 45 10.57 -3.30 -13.15
C ASP A 45 11.26 -3.23 -11.78
N ASN A 46 12.30 -2.40 -11.65
CA ASN A 46 12.92 -2.15 -10.35
C ASN A 46 11.93 -1.48 -9.39
N ILE A 47 11.14 -0.52 -9.86
CA ILE A 47 10.10 0.12 -9.05
C ILE A 47 9.00 -0.88 -8.67
N LYS A 48 8.51 -1.70 -9.61
CA LYS A 48 7.56 -2.79 -9.30
C LYS A 48 8.11 -3.72 -8.24
N LEU A 49 9.40 -4.08 -8.30
CA LEU A 49 10.04 -4.96 -7.33
C LEU A 49 10.17 -4.30 -5.95
N ILE A 50 10.61 -3.04 -5.89
CA ILE A 50 10.67 -2.26 -4.64
C ILE A 50 9.29 -2.22 -3.97
N LEU A 51 8.25 -1.92 -4.74
CA LEU A 51 6.88 -1.84 -4.23
C LEU A 51 6.37 -3.19 -3.74
N ARG A 52 6.61 -4.28 -4.48
CA ARG A 52 6.29 -5.64 -4.04
C ARG A 52 6.96 -5.98 -2.71
N ASN A 53 8.23 -5.65 -2.56
CA ASN A 53 8.99 -5.89 -1.33
C ASN A 53 8.46 -5.05 -0.15
N LEU A 54 8.14 -3.78 -0.38
CA LEU A 54 7.57 -2.90 0.64
C LEU A 54 6.13 -3.31 1.02
N THR A 55 5.30 -3.75 0.08
CA THR A 55 3.98 -4.33 0.38
C THR A 55 4.13 -5.60 1.23
N ALA A 56 5.09 -6.47 0.93
CA ALA A 56 5.33 -7.68 1.73
C ALA A 56 5.80 -7.37 3.16
N ILE A 57 6.41 -6.20 3.39
CA ILE A 57 6.95 -5.84 4.70
C ILE A 57 5.87 -5.76 5.79
N THR A 58 4.64 -5.39 5.46
CA THR A 58 3.55 -5.29 6.45
C THR A 58 3.26 -6.64 7.10
N ASN A 59 3.30 -7.71 6.31
CA ASN A 59 3.14 -9.09 6.79
C ASN A 59 4.32 -9.50 7.69
N HIS A 60 5.56 -9.26 7.23
CA HIS A 60 6.75 -9.58 8.01
C HIS A 60 6.81 -8.82 9.34
N LEU A 61 6.34 -7.57 9.37
CA LEU A 61 6.22 -6.78 10.59
C LEU A 61 5.12 -7.31 11.52
N ALA A 62 3.99 -7.77 10.99
CA ALA A 62 2.94 -8.40 11.78
C ALA A 62 3.44 -9.71 12.43
N GLU A 63 4.19 -10.53 11.69
CA GLU A 63 4.86 -11.72 12.23
C GLU A 63 5.91 -11.36 13.29
N LEU A 64 6.73 -10.33 13.03
CA LEU A 64 7.74 -9.86 13.97
C LEU A 64 7.10 -9.39 15.28
N ARG A 65 6.02 -8.61 15.19
CA ARG A 65 5.21 -8.19 16.35
C ARG A 65 4.62 -9.39 17.09
N GLY A 66 4.09 -10.38 16.38
CA GLY A 66 3.49 -11.57 17.00
C GLY A 66 4.52 -12.42 17.73
N ARG A 67 5.69 -12.64 17.13
CA ARG A 67 6.76 -13.50 17.67
C ARG A 67 7.58 -12.83 18.77
N TYR A 68 7.84 -11.54 18.64
CA TYR A 68 8.82 -10.82 19.45
C TYR A 68 8.25 -9.59 20.20
N GLY A 69 6.94 -9.34 20.09
CA GLY A 69 6.27 -8.25 20.78
C GLY A 69 6.08 -8.54 22.27
N THR A 70 6.10 -7.48 23.07
CA THR A 70 6.00 -7.55 24.54
C THR A 70 4.58 -7.79 25.07
N GLY A 71 3.57 -7.86 24.20
CA GLY A 71 2.16 -8.01 24.58
C GLY A 71 1.78 -9.42 25.05
N HIS A 72 2.38 -10.47 24.45
CA HIS A 72 2.16 -11.89 24.80
C HIS A 72 3.38 -12.80 24.44
N GLY A 73 4.57 -12.21 24.21
CA GLY A 73 5.76 -12.95 23.80
C GLY A 73 6.34 -13.80 24.95
N PRO A 74 6.99 -14.95 24.66
CA PRO A 74 7.62 -15.79 25.68
C PRO A 74 8.58 -14.96 26.54
N SER A 75 8.46 -15.09 27.86
CA SER A 75 9.22 -14.36 28.86
C SER A 75 10.74 -14.43 28.61
N GLY A 76 11.27 -13.32 28.07
CA GLY A 76 12.58 -12.80 28.44
C GLY A 76 13.83 -13.23 27.66
N HIS A 77 13.75 -14.03 26.59
CA HIS A 77 14.99 -14.53 25.94
C HIS A 77 14.96 -14.51 24.41
N HIS A 78 14.59 -13.39 23.80
CA HIS A 78 14.75 -13.21 22.35
C HIS A 78 16.24 -12.95 22.02
N ARG A 79 17.05 -14.01 22.01
CA ARG A 79 18.44 -13.96 21.54
C ARG A 79 18.43 -13.69 20.03
N GLY A 80 19.06 -12.58 19.60
CA GLY A 80 19.33 -12.29 18.18
C GLY A 80 18.77 -10.96 17.67
N LEU A 81 17.57 -10.55 18.10
CA LEU A 81 17.01 -9.25 17.71
C LEU A 81 17.56 -8.13 18.59
N GLN A 82 18.54 -7.42 18.03
CA GLN A 82 19.08 -6.19 18.59
C GLN A 82 18.26 -4.94 18.21
N PRO A 83 18.40 -3.82 18.96
CA PRO A 83 17.70 -2.56 18.68
C PRO A 83 17.83 -2.04 17.23
N ARG A 84 18.91 -2.37 16.52
CA ARG A 84 19.07 -2.01 15.10
C ARG A 84 18.02 -2.63 14.18
N HIS A 85 17.53 -3.84 14.50
CA HIS A 85 16.50 -4.51 13.70
C HIS A 85 15.14 -3.87 13.95
N ALA A 86 14.85 -3.44 15.18
CA ALA A 86 13.66 -2.65 15.47
C ALA A 86 13.68 -1.33 14.69
N ARG A 87 14.82 -0.64 14.65
CA ARG A 87 14.98 0.58 13.83
C ARG A 87 14.77 0.32 12.34
N LEU A 88 15.35 -0.76 11.80
CA LEU A 88 15.14 -1.15 10.40
C LEU A 88 13.65 -1.40 10.11
N ALA A 89 12.99 -2.18 10.96
CA ALA A 89 11.57 -2.50 10.85
C ALA A 89 10.68 -1.25 10.87
N VAL A 90 10.90 -0.35 11.84
CA VAL A 90 10.13 0.91 11.97
C VAL A 90 10.37 1.82 10.78
N ASN A 91 11.63 2.01 10.37
CA ASN A 91 11.93 2.90 9.24
C ASN A 91 11.35 2.37 7.93
N ALA A 92 11.39 1.06 7.70
CA ALA A 92 10.83 0.50 6.49
C ALA A 92 9.29 0.56 6.47
N ALA A 93 8.63 0.39 7.62
CA ALA A 93 7.20 0.68 7.77
C ALA A 93 6.88 2.15 7.46
N LEU A 94 7.67 3.07 8.03
CA LEU A 94 7.50 4.51 7.84
C LEU A 94 7.63 4.88 6.36
N THR A 95 8.66 4.39 5.68
CA THR A 95 8.85 4.61 4.23
C THR A 95 7.63 4.14 3.44
N TYR A 96 7.10 2.94 3.75
CA TYR A 96 5.94 2.41 3.03
C TYR A 96 4.67 3.23 3.27
N VAL A 97 4.37 3.55 4.54
CA VAL A 97 3.18 4.35 4.90
C VAL A 97 3.25 5.74 4.30
N TRP A 98 4.42 6.38 4.36
CA TRP A 98 4.60 7.71 3.79
C TRP A 98 4.37 7.72 2.28
N PHE A 99 4.92 6.73 1.56
CA PHE A 99 4.67 6.58 0.12
C PHE A 99 3.19 6.34 -0.21
N ILE A 100 2.48 5.51 0.56
CA ILE A 100 1.03 5.30 0.40
C ILE A 100 0.27 6.62 0.56
N VAL A 101 0.52 7.34 1.65
CA VAL A 101 -0.20 8.57 1.99
C VAL A 101 0.09 9.65 0.96
N ASP A 102 1.34 9.84 0.58
CA ASP A 102 1.75 10.78 -0.46
C ASP A 102 1.07 10.46 -1.80
N THR A 103 1.07 9.18 -2.21
CA THR A 103 0.36 8.74 -3.43
C THR A 103 -1.14 9.00 -3.35
N TYR A 104 -1.77 8.72 -2.20
CA TYR A 104 -3.19 9.00 -1.99
C TYR A 104 -3.49 10.51 -2.08
N GLN A 105 -2.67 11.35 -1.45
CA GLN A 105 -2.82 12.80 -1.50
C GLN A 105 -2.67 13.32 -2.93
N ALA A 106 -1.61 12.93 -3.64
CA ALA A 106 -1.38 13.31 -5.03
C ALA A 106 -2.58 12.95 -5.92
N ARG A 107 -3.15 11.74 -5.77
CA ARG A 107 -4.32 11.30 -6.53
C ARG A 107 -5.62 11.99 -6.12
N SER A 108 -5.79 12.26 -4.83
CA SER A 108 -6.98 12.97 -4.32
C SER A 108 -7.02 14.42 -4.82
N LEU A 109 -5.85 15.07 -4.89
CA LEU A 109 -5.70 16.40 -5.48
C LEU A 109 -6.07 16.38 -6.97
N LEU A 110 -5.57 15.41 -7.74
CA LEU A 110 -5.92 15.26 -9.16
C LEU A 110 -7.44 15.08 -9.38
N LYS A 111 -8.10 14.32 -8.50
CA LYS A 111 -9.55 14.09 -8.57
C LYS A 111 -10.36 15.35 -8.25
N GLY A 112 -9.88 16.17 -7.31
CA GLY A 112 -10.46 17.48 -7.00
C GLY A 112 -10.36 18.48 -8.15
N SER A 113 -9.26 18.46 -8.92
CA SER A 113 -9.07 19.32 -10.10
C SER A 113 -9.88 18.87 -11.32
N ALA A 114 -10.22 17.58 -11.44
CA ALA A 114 -11.05 17.07 -12.53
C ALA A 114 -12.54 17.36 -12.35
N GLY A 115 -13.03 17.38 -11.09
CA GLY A 115 -14.44 17.67 -10.76
C GLY A 115 -14.86 19.13 -11.00
N SER A 116 -13.93 20.08 -10.88
CA SER A 116 -14.23 21.52 -11.07
C SER A 116 -14.41 21.94 -12.54
N ASN A 117 -14.01 21.09 -13.50
CA ASN A 117 -14.10 21.39 -14.94
C ASN A 117 -15.37 20.87 -15.62
N GLN A 118 -16.21 20.08 -14.93
CA GLN A 118 -17.46 19.53 -15.51
C GLN A 118 -18.71 20.38 -15.26
N GLU A 119 -18.68 21.34 -14.33
CA GLU A 119 -19.85 22.20 -14.00
C GLU A 119 -20.01 23.44 -14.90
N ARG A 120 -19.09 23.72 -15.83
CA ARG A 120 -19.14 24.91 -16.71
C ARG A 120 -19.62 24.66 -18.14
N LYS A 121 -20.27 23.54 -18.44
CA LYS A 121 -20.70 23.19 -19.81
C LYS A 121 -22.19 22.86 -19.94
N GLY A 122 -23.04 23.53 -19.17
CA GLY A 122 -24.49 23.31 -19.16
C GLY A 122 -25.33 24.58 -19.06
N ASP A 123 -24.88 25.69 -19.65
CA ASP A 123 -25.72 26.88 -19.79
C ASP A 123 -25.43 27.58 -21.12
N LYS A 124 -26.10 27.10 -22.16
CA LYS A 124 -26.43 27.80 -23.41
C LYS A 124 -27.67 27.16 -24.03
#